data_AF-A0A6G4J744-F1
#
_entry.id   AF-A0A6G4J744-F1
#
_cell.length_a   1.000
_cell.length_b   1.000
_cell.length_c   1.000
_cell.angle_alpha   90.00
_cell.angle_beta   90.00
_cell.angle_gamma   90.00
#
_symmetry.space_group_name_H-M   'P 1'
#
loop_
_entity.id
_entity.type
_entity.pdbx_description
1 polymer ?
#
loop_
_entity_poly.entity_id
_entity_poly.type
_entity_poly.pdbx_seq_one_letter_code
_entity_poly.pdbx_strand_id
1 'polypeptide(L)'
;HWHHTKNEKFLVVSGKGVIRFRHVNDDEIIEYYVSGDKLEVVDIPVGYTHNIENLGDTDMVTIMWVNEMFDPNQPDTYFLEV
;
A
#
# COMPACT_ATOMS: atom_id res chain seq x y z
N HIS A 1 -3.98 0.62 -6.41
CA HIS A 1 -3.37 1.22 -7.62
C HIS A 1 -1.92 0.76 -7.68
N TRP A 2 -1.21 1.05 -8.77
CA TRP A 2 0.22 0.71 -8.90
C TRP A 2 1.02 1.85 -9.52
N HIS A 3 2.34 1.73 -9.41
CA HIS A 3 3.34 2.70 -9.87
C HIS A 3 4.44 2.03 -10.70
N HIS A 4 4.94 2.72 -11.73
CA HIS A 4 6.02 2.22 -12.57
C HIS A 4 7.41 2.52 -11.98
N THR A 5 7.60 3.71 -11.38
CA THR A 5 8.90 4.14 -10.82
C THR A 5 8.83 4.43 -9.33
N LYS A 6 7.68 4.90 -8.83
CA LYS A 6 7.49 5.23 -7.42
C LYS A 6 7.32 3.97 -6.56
N ASN A 7 8.15 3.83 -5.54
CA ASN A 7 7.90 2.86 -4.47
C ASN A 7 7.30 3.54 -3.24
N GLU A 8 6.60 2.75 -2.44
CA GLU A 8 5.94 3.26 -1.25
C GLU A 8 6.27 2.38 -0.04
N LYS A 9 6.14 2.93 1.17
CA LYS A 9 6.28 2.20 2.43
C LYS A 9 5.14 2.57 3.35
N PHE A 10 4.41 1.57 3.84
CA PHE A 10 3.27 1.78 4.72
C PHE A 10 3.59 1.31 6.13
N LEU A 11 3.19 2.11 7.11
CA LEU A 11 3.27 1.79 8.53
C LEU A 11 1.94 2.17 9.20
N VAL A 12 1.20 1.17 9.67
CA VAL A 12 0.00 1.41 10.50
C VAL A 12 0.45 1.72 11.92
N VAL A 13 0.11 2.91 12.41
CA VAL A 13 0.47 3.37 13.76
C VAL A 13 -0.71 3.36 14.74
N SER A 14 -1.93 3.17 14.23
CA SER A 14 -3.15 2.99 15.02
C SER A 14 -4.19 2.23 14.19
N GLY A 15 -4.98 1.37 14.84
CA GLY A 15 -5.99 0.53 14.19
C GLY A 15 -5.42 -0.79 13.65
N LYS A 16 -6.22 -1.48 12.83
CA LYS A 16 -5.91 -2.80 12.23
C LYS A 16 -6.36 -2.81 10.77
N GLY A 17 -5.54 -3.36 9.91
CA GLY A 17 -5.85 -3.44 8.50
C GLY A 17 -5.15 -4.57 7.80
N VAL A 18 -5.39 -4.65 6.51
CA VAL A 18 -4.70 -5.55 5.59
C VAL A 18 -4.23 -4.74 4.40
N ILE A 19 -2.96 -4.95 4.04
CA ILE A 19 -2.39 -4.47 2.80
C ILE A 19 -2.39 -5.65 1.84
N ARG A 20 -3.04 -5.51 0.69
CA ARG A 20 -2.98 -6.52 -0.38
C ARG A 20 -2.16 -5.98 -1.51
N PHE A 21 -1.35 -6.83 -2.10
CA PHE A 21 -0.76 -6.52 -3.40
C PHE A 21 -0.55 -7.75 -4.27
N ARG A 22 -0.59 -7.49 -5.58
CA ARG A 22 -0.48 -8.48 -6.64
C ARG A 22 0.39 -7.90 -7.74
N HIS A 23 1.32 -8.69 -8.26
CA HIS A 23 2.12 -8.26 -9.40
C HIS A 23 1.19 -8.02 -10.60
N VAL A 24 1.39 -6.94 -11.39
CA VAL A 24 0.44 -6.55 -12.44
C VAL A 24 0.17 -7.63 -13.50
N ASN A 25 1.09 -8.58 -13.66
CA ASN A 25 1.02 -9.69 -14.63
C ASN A 25 0.76 -11.07 -13.99
N ASP A 26 0.43 -11.13 -12.70
CA ASP A 26 0.16 -12.38 -11.97
C ASP A 26 -1.23 -12.33 -11.33
N ASP A 27 -1.77 -13.48 -10.95
CA ASP A 27 -3.07 -13.60 -10.27
C ASP A 27 -2.91 -13.84 -8.75
N GLU A 28 -1.69 -14.12 -8.26
CA GLU A 28 -1.42 -14.35 -6.85
C GLU A 28 -1.52 -13.04 -6.03
N ILE A 29 -2.46 -13.02 -5.07
CA ILE A 29 -2.63 -11.93 -4.12
C ILE A 29 -1.87 -12.26 -2.84
N ILE A 30 -1.00 -11.34 -2.43
CA ILE A 30 -0.26 -11.42 -1.17
C ILE A 30 -0.92 -10.49 -0.16
N GLU A 31 -1.21 -11.00 1.04
CA GLU A 31 -1.85 -10.24 2.11
C GLU A 31 -0.90 -10.05 3.30
N TYR A 32 -0.80 -8.82 3.79
CA TYR A 32 -0.07 -8.46 5.00
C TYR A 32 -1.02 -7.82 6.00
N TYR A 33 -1.27 -8.52 7.11
CA TYR A 33 -2.02 -7.97 8.23
C TYR A 33 -1.14 -7.01 9.03
N VAL A 34 -1.62 -5.80 9.23
CA VAL A 34 -0.88 -4.69 9.86
C VAL A 34 -1.69 -4.10 11.01
N SER A 35 -1.00 -3.60 12.03
CA SER A 35 -1.65 -3.03 13.22
C SER A 35 -0.75 -2.03 13.95
N GLY A 36 -1.38 -1.07 14.62
CA GLY A 36 -0.69 -0.20 15.58
C GLY A 36 -0.13 -0.94 16.81
N ASP A 37 -0.61 -2.16 17.12
CA ASP A 37 -0.10 -2.99 18.23
C ASP A 37 1.29 -3.59 17.92
N LYS A 38 1.63 -3.70 16.63
CA LYS A 38 2.89 -4.26 16.15
C LYS A 38 3.38 -3.45 14.94
N LEU A 39 4.28 -2.53 15.21
CA LEU A 39 4.83 -1.63 14.20
C LEU A 39 5.72 -2.40 13.21
N GLU A 40 5.20 -2.57 11.99
CA GLU A 40 5.87 -3.20 10.87
C GLU A 40 5.75 -2.31 9.64
N VAL A 41 6.88 -2.13 8.96
CA VAL A 41 6.91 -1.41 7.68
C VAL A 41 6.70 -2.42 6.56
N VAL A 42 5.70 -2.18 5.72
CA VAL A 42 5.47 -2.96 4.50
C VAL A 42 5.99 -2.16 3.32
N ASP A 43 6.96 -2.75 2.60
CA ASP A 43 7.48 -2.21 1.36
C ASP A 43 6.51 -2.54 0.21
N ILE A 44 6.06 -1.51 -0.50
CA ILE A 44 5.24 -1.62 -1.70
C ILE A 44 6.16 -1.45 -2.92
N PRO A 45 6.52 -2.56 -3.60
CA PRO A 45 7.37 -2.49 -4.78
C PRO A 45 6.65 -1.92 -6.00
N VAL A 46 7.42 -1.33 -6.92
CA VAL A 46 6.94 -0.93 -8.25
C VAL A 46 6.40 -2.14 -9.01
N GLY A 47 5.43 -1.93 -9.90
CA GLY A 47 4.82 -3.01 -10.69
C GLY A 47 3.89 -3.95 -9.89
N TYR A 48 3.55 -3.58 -8.65
CA TYR A 48 2.53 -4.26 -7.86
C TYR A 48 1.34 -3.34 -7.64
N THR A 49 0.17 -3.80 -8.02
CA THR A 49 -1.07 -3.14 -7.61
C THR A 49 -1.37 -3.47 -6.18
N HIS A 50 -1.72 -2.46 -5.41
CA HIS A 50 -1.90 -2.58 -3.99
C HIS A 50 -3.14 -1.81 -3.51
N ASN A 51 -3.71 -2.24 -2.40
CA ASN A 51 -4.70 -1.52 -1.63
C ASN A 51 -4.42 -1.68 -0.13
N ILE A 52 -5.09 -0.86 0.67
CA ILE A 52 -5.12 -1.00 2.12
C ILE A 52 -6.57 -0.91 2.57
N GLU A 53 -7.00 -1.85 3.39
CA GLU A 53 -8.35 -1.93 3.93
C GLU A 53 -8.30 -1.85 5.46
N ASN A 54 -9.14 -1.00 6.04
CA ASN A 54 -9.36 -0.97 7.48
C ASN A 54 -10.27 -2.14 7.88
N LEU A 55 -9.74 -3.07 8.68
CA LEU A 55 -10.48 -4.24 9.18
C LEU A 55 -11.05 -4.02 10.59
N GLY A 56 -10.72 -2.88 11.22
CA GLY A 56 -11.20 -2.52 12.54
C GLY A 56 -12.55 -1.82 12.53
N ASP A 57 -13.07 -1.61 13.74
CA ASP A 57 -14.26 -0.81 14.05
C ASP A 57 -13.94 0.66 14.40
N THR A 58 -12.65 1.01 14.44
CA THR A 58 -12.14 2.35 14.71
C THR A 58 -11.36 2.90 13.53
N ASP A 59 -11.01 4.18 13.59
CA ASP A 59 -10.10 4.79 12.62
C ASP A 59 -8.74 4.08 12.58
N MET A 60 -8.24 3.89 11.37
CA MET A 60 -6.89 3.41 11.11
C MET A 60 -6.02 4.57 10.65
N VAL A 61 -4.87 4.75 11.30
CA VAL A 61 -3.90 5.79 10.96
C VAL A 61 -2.67 5.14 10.36
N THR A 62 -2.35 5.51 9.12
CA THR A 62 -1.23 4.97 8.36
C THR A 62 -0.28 6.09 7.97
N ILE A 63 1.02 5.87 8.19
CA ILE A 63 2.08 6.70 7.64
C ILE A 63 2.50 6.09 6.30
N MET A 64 2.50 6.91 5.26
CA MET A 64 2.98 6.53 3.93
C MET A 64 4.24 7.33 3.61
N TRP A 65 5.29 6.64 3.20
CA TRP A 65 6.50 7.25 2.65
C TRP A 65 6.64 6.87 1.19
N VAL A 66 7.16 7.78 0.37
CA VAL A 66 7.39 7.58 -1.06
C VAL A 66 8.78 8.09 -1.44
N ASN A 67 9.44 7.45 -2.41
CA ASN A 67 10.75 7.87 -2.90
C ASN A 67 10.69 9.13 -3.79
N GLU A 68 9.53 9.44 -4.35
CA GLU A 68 9.34 10.50 -5.34
C GLU A 68 8.14 11.38 -4.95
N MET A 69 8.27 12.69 -5.11
CA MET A 69 7.15 13.62 -4.86
C MET A 69 6.08 13.46 -5.94
N PHE A 70 4.82 13.69 -5.55
CA PHE A 70 3.71 13.67 -6.49
C PHE A 70 3.79 14.84 -7.50
N ASP A 71 3.79 14.52 -8.80
CA ASP A 71 3.63 15.47 -9.90
C ASP A 71 2.26 15.26 -10.58
N PRO A 72 1.33 16.21 -10.51
CA PRO A 72 0.01 16.05 -11.16
C PRO A 72 0.08 15.92 -12.69
N ASN A 73 1.16 16.39 -13.34
CA ASN A 73 1.33 16.22 -14.79
C ASN A 73 1.87 14.83 -15.15
N GLN A 74 2.53 14.16 -14.20
CA GLN A 74 3.12 12.83 -14.33
C GLN A 74 2.91 12.05 -13.03
N PRO A 75 1.67 11.63 -12.71
CA PRO A 75 1.32 11.11 -11.39
C PRO A 75 1.97 9.75 -11.08
N ASP A 76 2.37 9.01 -12.11
CA ASP A 76 2.82 7.62 -12.05
C ASP A 76 1.80 6.70 -11.37
N THR A 77 0.50 7.04 -11.40
CA THR A 77 -0.55 6.30 -10.68
C THR A 77 -1.50 5.63 -11.66
N TYR A 78 -1.57 4.31 -11.63
CA TYR A 78 -2.40 3.51 -12.53
C TYR A 78 -3.39 2.66 -11.75
N PHE A 79 -4.66 2.75 -12.12
CA PHE A 79 -5.70 1.91 -11.53
C PHE A 79 -5.60 0.48 -12.07
N LEU A 80 -5.58 -0.48 -11.16
CA LEU A 80 -5.73 -1.91 -11.41
C LEU A 80 -6.26 -2.56 -10.13
N GLU A 81 -7.20 -3.48 -10.26
CA GLU A 81 -7.80 -4.15 -9.11
C GLU A 81 -6.82 -5.16 -8.47
N VAL A 82 -6.92 -5.24 -7.14
CA VAL A 82 -6.26 -6.23 -6.28
C VAL A 82 -7.19 -6.64 -5.16
#